data_AF-A0A7W4PVC9-F1
#
_entry.id   AF-A0A7W4PVC9-F1
#
_cell.length_a   1.000
_cell.length_b   1.000
_cell.length_c   1.000
_cell.angle_alpha   90.00
_cell.angle_beta   90.00
_cell.angle_gamma   90.00
#
_symmetry.space_group_name_H-M   'P 1'
#
loop_
_entity.id
_entity.type
_entity.pdbx_description
1 polymer ?
#
loop_
_entity_poly.entity_id
_entity_poly.type
_entity_poly.pdbx_seq_one_letter_code
_entity_poly.pdbx_strand_id
1 'polypeptide(L)'
;PVEGPVDGLKSVLLNSTPVLDNEGNTNISGVTVVFRAGEQEQSPPEGFESSGSETVLGTEVKYDTPITRTITSATIDRLRFTFGVQALVETTSKGDRNPSEVRLLVQIQRNGGWVTE
;
A
#
# COMPACT_ATOMS: atom_id res chain seq x y z
N PRO A 1 -13.02 -14.81 27.67
CA PRO A 1 -13.22 -14.10 26.39
C PRO A 1 -12.60 -12.70 26.45
N VAL A 2 -11.92 -12.27 25.38
CA VAL A 2 -11.52 -10.86 25.21
C VAL A 2 -12.69 -10.18 24.50
N GLU A 3 -13.40 -9.28 25.19
CA GLU A 3 -14.68 -8.73 24.72
C GLU A 3 -14.55 -7.43 23.90
N GLY A 4 -13.32 -6.96 23.66
CA GLY A 4 -13.07 -5.72 22.95
C GLY A 4 -13.09 -4.49 23.86
N PRO A 5 -13.19 -3.27 23.29
CA PRO A 5 -13.12 -2.04 24.05
C PRO A 5 -14.41 -1.75 24.81
N VAL A 6 -14.26 -1.36 26.07
CA VAL A 6 -15.35 -1.17 27.01
C VAL A 6 -16.30 -0.03 26.59
N ASP A 7 -15.77 1.05 25.99
CA ASP A 7 -16.54 2.22 25.53
C ASP A 7 -16.46 2.45 24.01
N GLY A 8 -16.33 1.37 23.23
CA GLY A 8 -16.26 1.45 21.76
C GLY A 8 -15.13 2.37 21.27
N LEU A 9 -15.44 3.32 20.39
CA LEU A 9 -14.44 4.24 19.82
C LEU A 9 -13.82 5.19 20.86
N LYS A 10 -14.45 5.43 22.02
CA LYS A 10 -13.83 6.22 23.11
C LYS A 10 -12.61 5.52 23.71
N SER A 11 -12.61 4.18 23.69
CA SER A 11 -11.50 3.36 24.14
C SER A 11 -10.42 3.13 23.07
N VAL A 12 -10.57 3.70 21.86
CA VAL A 12 -9.58 3.60 20.78
C VAL A 12 -8.75 4.87 20.76
N LEU A 13 -7.44 4.74 20.98
CA LEU A 13 -6.51 5.86 21.03
C LEU A 13 -5.56 5.82 19.84
N LEU A 14 -5.41 6.95 19.14
CA LEU A 14 -4.37 7.18 18.14
C LEU A 14 -3.37 8.19 18.71
N ASN A 15 -2.12 7.77 18.93
CA ASN A 15 -1.10 8.58 19.60
C ASN A 15 -1.58 9.16 20.95
N SER A 16 -2.22 8.31 21.76
CA SER A 16 -2.79 8.67 23.07
C SER A 16 -3.99 9.65 23.02
N THR A 17 -4.50 9.99 21.83
CA THR A 17 -5.73 10.77 21.67
C THR A 17 -6.91 9.85 21.38
N PRO A 18 -7.99 9.87 22.18
CA PRO A 18 -9.16 9.03 21.92
C PRO A 18 -9.92 9.51 20.68
N VAL A 19 -10.42 8.57 19.88
CA VAL A 19 -11.13 8.84 18.61
C VAL A 19 -12.41 9.65 18.84
N LEU A 20 -13.13 9.35 19.92
CA LEU A 20 -14.26 10.14 20.42
C LEU A 20 -13.91 10.75 21.78
N ASP A 21 -14.37 11.96 22.05
CA ASP A 21 -14.28 12.56 23.38
C ASP A 21 -15.28 11.93 24.37
N ASN A 22 -15.29 12.42 25.62
CA ASN A 22 -16.17 11.90 26.66
C ASN A 22 -17.66 12.16 26.35
N GLU A 23 -17.94 13.25 25.65
CA GLU A 23 -19.27 13.67 25.20
C GLU A 23 -19.73 12.91 23.93
N GLY A 24 -18.83 12.18 23.26
CA GLY A 24 -19.09 11.40 22.05
C GLY A 24 -18.84 12.16 20.73
N ASN A 25 -18.29 13.38 20.78
CA ASN A 25 -17.88 14.11 19.58
C ASN A 25 -16.60 13.50 19.00
N THR A 26 -16.46 13.60 17.68
CA THR A 26 -15.34 13.04 16.94
C THR A 26 -14.10 13.94 17.04
N ASN A 27 -13.03 13.44 17.67
CA ASN A 27 -11.72 14.08 17.63
C ASN A 27 -10.97 13.75 16.32
N ILE A 28 -11.21 12.55 15.76
CA ILE A 28 -10.51 12.05 14.58
C ILE A 28 -11.52 11.45 13.59
N SER A 29 -11.74 12.13 12.47
CA SER A 29 -12.68 11.70 11.44
C SER A 29 -12.14 10.56 10.58
N GLY A 30 -13.06 9.77 10.00
CA GLY A 30 -12.71 8.71 9.05
C GLY A 30 -12.18 7.42 9.68
N VAL A 31 -12.27 7.28 11.01
CA VAL A 31 -11.89 6.05 11.72
C VAL A 31 -13.02 5.04 11.66
N THR A 32 -12.72 3.82 11.22
CA THR A 32 -13.61 2.65 11.31
C THR A 32 -12.85 1.55 12.04
N VAL A 33 -13.49 0.95 13.05
CA VAL A 33 -12.88 -0.12 13.83
C VAL A 33 -13.82 -1.31 13.89
N VAL A 34 -13.27 -2.49 13.66
CA VAL A 34 -13.99 -3.76 13.68
C VAL A 34 -13.41 -4.59 14.84
N PHE A 35 -14.26 -4.96 15.79
CA PHE A 35 -13.90 -5.83 16.90
C PHE A 35 -14.55 -7.19 16.76
N ARG A 36 -13.89 -8.22 17.27
CA ARG A 36 -14.45 -9.56 17.41
C ARG A 36 -14.13 -10.07 18.80
N ALA A 37 -15.13 -10.59 19.48
CA ALA A 37 -14.92 -11.26 20.75
C ALA A 37 -14.04 -12.49 20.52
N GLY A 38 -13.03 -12.67 21.35
CA GLY A 38 -12.15 -13.83 21.30
C GLY A 38 -12.88 -15.08 21.80
N GLU A 39 -13.62 -15.72 20.90
CA GLU A 39 -14.26 -17.04 21.08
C GLU A 39 -13.34 -18.17 20.58
N GLN A 40 -13.57 -19.41 21.03
CA GLN A 40 -12.76 -20.57 20.61
C GLN A 40 -12.83 -20.81 19.09
N GLU A 41 -14.00 -20.55 18.49
CA GLU A 41 -14.22 -20.58 17.06
C GLU A 41 -14.57 -19.18 16.58
N GLN A 42 -13.84 -18.66 15.60
CA GLN A 42 -14.05 -17.31 15.09
C GLN A 42 -13.87 -17.29 13.57
N SER A 43 -14.85 -16.75 12.85
CA SER A 43 -14.73 -16.52 11.41
C SER A 43 -13.67 -15.44 11.10
N PRO A 44 -13.12 -15.37 9.88
CA PRO A 44 -12.21 -14.30 9.44
C PRO A 44 -12.90 -12.92 9.35
N PRO A 45 -12.22 -11.80 9.70
CA PRO A 45 -12.67 -10.42 9.47
C PRO A 45 -13.09 -10.15 8.01
N GLU A 46 -14.33 -9.72 7.80
CA GLU A 46 -14.81 -9.31 6.47
C GLU A 46 -14.28 -7.91 6.11
N GLY A 47 -13.99 -7.68 4.83
CA GLY A 47 -13.52 -6.37 4.32
C GLY A 47 -12.00 -6.15 4.39
N PHE A 48 -11.24 -7.11 4.91
CA PHE A 48 -9.78 -7.13 4.87
C PHE A 48 -9.28 -8.17 3.85
N GLU A 49 -9.69 -8.01 2.59
CA GLU A 49 -9.44 -8.98 1.51
C GLU A 49 -7.97 -9.05 1.05
N SER A 50 -7.10 -8.16 1.54
CA SER A 50 -5.66 -8.24 1.27
C SER A 50 -4.82 -7.56 2.35
N SER A 51 -3.79 -8.25 2.84
CA SER A 51 -2.64 -7.63 3.51
C SER A 51 -1.61 -7.20 2.46
N GLY A 52 -1.08 -5.99 2.56
CA GLY A 52 -0.04 -5.50 1.64
C GLY A 52 1.14 -4.91 2.42
N SER A 53 2.34 -5.05 1.87
CA SER A 53 3.53 -4.34 2.33
C SER A 53 4.05 -3.48 1.17
N GLU A 54 4.22 -2.19 1.42
CA GLU A 54 4.75 -1.24 0.44
C GLU A 54 6.19 -0.85 0.83
N THR A 55 7.06 -0.74 -0.17
CA THR A 55 8.42 -0.24 0.01
C THR A 55 8.70 0.82 -1.04
N VAL A 56 8.86 2.06 -0.61
CA VAL A 56 9.27 3.17 -1.48
C VAL A 56 10.76 3.04 -1.76
N LEU A 57 11.13 2.97 -3.05
CA LEU A 57 12.54 2.84 -3.46
C LEU A 57 13.22 4.18 -3.72
N GLY A 58 12.46 5.23 -4.05
CA GLY A 58 13.01 6.59 -4.27
C GLY A 58 14.12 6.68 -5.33
N THR A 59 14.25 5.66 -6.19
CA THR A 59 15.35 5.51 -7.14
C THR A 59 14.80 5.68 -8.55
N GLU A 60 15.50 6.45 -9.37
CA GLU A 60 15.16 6.65 -10.78
C GLU A 60 15.48 5.39 -11.59
N VAL A 61 14.51 4.92 -12.38
CA VAL A 61 14.71 3.83 -13.34
C VAL A 61 15.20 4.44 -14.66
N LYS A 62 16.30 3.92 -15.21
CA LYS A 62 16.82 4.33 -16.52
C LYS A 62 16.95 3.14 -17.45
N TYR A 63 16.98 3.40 -18.75
CA TYR A 63 17.14 2.36 -19.77
C TYR A 63 18.41 1.53 -19.57
N ASP A 64 19.53 2.19 -19.26
CA ASP A 64 20.83 1.56 -19.01
C ASP A 64 20.99 1.04 -17.57
N THR A 65 20.11 1.47 -16.66
CA THR A 65 20.21 1.21 -15.22
C THR A 65 18.88 0.65 -14.69
N PRO A 66 18.60 -0.64 -14.95
CA PRO A 66 17.40 -1.29 -14.44
C PRO A 66 17.48 -1.54 -12.93
N ILE A 67 16.31 -1.64 -12.28
CA ILE A 67 16.20 -1.95 -10.84
C ILE A 67 15.81 -3.42 -10.67
N THR A 68 16.57 -4.15 -9.86
CA THR A 68 16.26 -5.53 -9.46
C THR A 68 15.99 -5.62 -7.96
N ARG A 69 14.92 -6.31 -7.56
CA ARG A 69 14.54 -6.52 -6.15
C ARG A 69 14.08 -7.95 -5.91
N THR A 70 14.54 -8.54 -4.82
CA THR A 70 13.99 -9.78 -4.28
C THR A 70 12.88 -9.43 -3.29
N ILE A 71 11.70 -10.00 -3.48
CA ILE A 71 10.57 -9.89 -2.56
C ILE A 71 10.42 -11.23 -1.86
N THR A 72 10.51 -11.22 -0.53
CA THR A 72 10.37 -12.42 0.31
C THR A 72 9.16 -12.25 1.20
N SER A 73 8.13 -13.06 0.96
CA SER A 73 6.98 -13.20 1.88
C SER A 73 6.42 -14.62 1.75
N ALA A 74 5.91 -15.13 2.87
CA ALA A 74 5.32 -16.47 2.94
C ALA A 74 4.04 -16.63 2.12
N THR A 75 3.34 -15.52 1.87
CA THR A 75 2.07 -15.48 1.15
C THR A 75 2.06 -14.24 0.24
N ILE A 76 2.36 -14.44 -1.05
CA ILE A 76 2.25 -13.40 -2.10
C ILE A 76 1.36 -13.96 -3.21
N ASP A 77 0.28 -13.26 -3.51
CA ASP A 77 -0.60 -13.53 -4.65
C ASP A 77 -0.54 -12.41 -5.72
N ARG A 78 -0.17 -11.19 -5.33
CA ARG A 78 -0.11 -10.01 -6.20
C ARG A 78 1.08 -9.11 -5.91
N LEU A 79 1.65 -8.53 -6.97
CA LEU A 79 2.60 -7.41 -6.88
C LEU A 79 1.96 -6.15 -7.46
N ARG A 80 2.17 -5.01 -6.79
CA ARG A 80 1.76 -3.69 -7.29
C ARG A 80 3.01 -2.85 -7.47
N PHE A 81 3.17 -2.30 -8.67
CA PHE A 81 4.25 -1.37 -8.99
C PHE A 81 3.66 0.01 -9.24
N THR A 82 4.23 1.01 -8.60
CA THR A 82 3.83 2.42 -8.77
C THR A 82 5.01 3.18 -9.34
N PHE A 83 4.81 3.81 -10.49
CA PHE A 83 5.83 4.60 -11.17
C PHE A 83 5.40 6.06 -11.24
N GLY A 84 6.35 6.97 -11.01
CA GLY A 84 6.17 8.40 -11.24
C GLY A 84 7.06 8.85 -12.40
N VAL A 85 6.54 9.75 -13.22
CA VAL A 85 7.29 10.42 -14.29
C VAL A 85 7.26 11.93 -14.03
N GLN A 86 8.39 12.63 -14.21
CA GLN A 86 8.45 14.07 -13.99
C GLN A 86 7.72 14.84 -15.10
N ALA A 87 7.94 14.44 -16.35
CA ALA A 87 7.27 14.99 -17.53
C ALA A 87 7.30 13.96 -18.68
N LEU A 88 6.29 14.01 -19.54
CA LEU A 88 6.21 13.25 -20.79
C LEU A 88 6.27 14.21 -21.99
N VAL A 89 7.30 15.07 -21.98
CA VAL A 89 7.56 16.06 -23.01
C VAL A 89 9.05 16.08 -23.30
N GLU A 90 9.41 16.03 -24.58
CA GLU A 90 10.76 16.25 -25.07
C GLU A 90 10.91 17.69 -25.56
N THR A 91 12.02 18.37 -25.23
CA THR A 91 12.34 19.70 -25.77
C THR A 91 13.49 19.60 -26.75
N THR A 92 13.27 20.03 -27.99
CA THR A 92 14.31 20.02 -29.03
C THR A 92 15.32 21.14 -28.82
N SER A 93 16.47 21.06 -29.50
CA SER A 93 17.47 22.15 -29.49
C SER A 93 16.97 23.48 -30.04
N LYS A 94 15.82 23.49 -30.74
CA LYS A 94 15.15 24.69 -31.25
C LYS A 94 14.07 25.23 -30.31
N GLY A 95 13.80 24.54 -29.20
CA GLY A 95 12.79 24.92 -28.22
C GLY A 95 11.39 24.35 -28.46
N ASP A 96 11.22 23.46 -29.45
CA ASP A 96 9.94 22.80 -29.70
C ASP A 96 9.64 21.79 -28.58
N ARG A 97 8.36 21.68 -28.18
CA ARG A 97 7.89 20.71 -27.18
C ARG A 97 7.07 19.62 -27.85
N ASN A 98 7.59 18.40 -27.84
CA ASN A 98 6.93 17.23 -28.42
C ASN A 98 6.46 16.27 -27.32
N PRO A 99 5.33 15.56 -27.49
CA PRO A 99 4.95 14.48 -26.59
C PRO A 99 6.04 13.40 -26.54
N SER A 100 6.27 12.83 -25.36
CA SER A 100 7.13 11.67 -25.21
C SER A 100 6.41 10.52 -24.50
N GLU A 101 6.98 9.33 -24.59
CA GLU A 101 6.43 8.13 -23.96
C GLU A 101 7.51 7.41 -23.16
N VAL A 102 7.06 6.67 -22.14
CA VAL A 102 7.91 5.75 -21.38
C VAL A 102 7.37 4.35 -21.59
N ARG A 103 8.24 3.46 -22.07
CA ARG A 103 7.96 2.03 -22.15
C ARG A 103 8.69 1.34 -21.03
N LEU A 104 7.95 0.62 -20.20
CA LEU A 104 8.50 -0.18 -19.11
C LEU A 104 8.46 -1.63 -19.52
N LEU A 105 9.50 -2.37 -19.13
CA LEU A 105 9.55 -3.81 -19.25
C LEU A 105 9.71 -4.36 -17.84
N VAL A 106 8.72 -5.15 -17.39
CA VAL A 106 8.73 -5.73 -16.05
C VAL A 106 9.03 -7.21 -16.16
N GLN A 107 10.14 -7.63 -15.57
CA GLN A 107 10.53 -9.03 -15.52
C GLN A 107 10.38 -9.59 -14.12
N ILE A 108 9.65 -10.68 -14.01
CA ILE A 108 9.40 -11.38 -12.75
C ILE A 108 10.01 -12.76 -12.85
N GLN A 109 10.92 -13.06 -11.91
CA GLN A 109 11.44 -14.41 -11.75
C GLN A 109 10.65 -15.15 -10.67
N ARG A 110 10.07 -16.31 -11.02
CA ARG A 110 9.41 -17.22 -10.07
C ARG A 110 9.81 -18.65 -10.40
N ASN A 111 10.15 -19.44 -9.37
CA ASN A 111 10.53 -20.85 -9.52
C ASN A 111 11.65 -21.10 -10.55
N GLY A 112 12.60 -20.17 -10.66
CA GLY A 112 13.73 -20.26 -11.61
C GLY A 112 13.44 -19.80 -13.04
N GLY A 113 12.18 -19.55 -13.41
CA GLY A 113 11.80 -19.04 -14.74
C GLY A 113 11.54 -17.54 -14.74
N TRP A 114 11.86 -16.88 -15.86
CA TRP A 114 11.56 -15.47 -16.11
C TRP A 114 10.27 -15.32 -16.92
N VAL A 115 9.43 -14.39 -16.50
CA VAL A 115 8.24 -13.95 -17.24
C VAL A 115 8.35 -12.45 -17.46
N THR A 116 7.99 -11.98 -18.66
CA THR A 116 7.92 -10.55 -19.00
C THR A 116 6.47 -10.14 -19.06
N GLU A 117 6.13 -9.08 -18.35
CA GLU A 117 4.83 -8.36 -18.39
C GLU A 117 5.00 -7.01 -19.10
#